data_AF-A0A442HSF3-F1
#
_entry.id   AF-A0A442HSF3-F1
#
_cell.length_a   1.000
_cell.length_b   1.000
_cell.length_c   1.000
_cell.angle_alpha   90.00
_cell.angle_beta   90.00
_cell.angle_gamma   90.00
#
_symmetry.space_group_name_H-M   'P 1'
#
loop_
_entity.id
_entity.type
_entity.pdbx_description
1 polymer ?
#
loop_
_entity_poly.entity_id
_entity_poly.type
_entity_poly.pdbx_seq_one_letter_code
_entity_poly.pdbx_strand_id
1 'polypeptide(L)'
;TSGVGFIADYLGATGTVTVDGAGSAWTNTGKLYIGNGGSGALTVSNGGAVTDHNAYIGYAGSSSGTVTIDGSSWNNSTYLDVGYGGT
;
A
#
# COMPACT_ATOMS: atom_id res chain seq x y z
N THR A 1 -13.34 -1.79 4.08
CA THR A 1 -12.79 -0.70 4.90
C THR A 1 -12.02 -1.29 6.06
N SER A 2 -10.80 -0.80 6.32
CA SER A 2 -9.93 -1.24 7.43
C SER A 2 -9.48 -0.05 8.26
N GLY A 3 -9.08 -0.27 9.52
CA GLY A 3 -8.44 0.77 10.33
C GLY A 3 -7.01 1.05 9.87
N VAL A 4 -6.17 0.02 9.88
CA VAL A 4 -4.81 0.06 9.31
C VAL A 4 -4.71 -1.05 8.27
N GLY A 5 -4.13 -0.75 7.12
CA GLY A 5 -3.86 -1.69 6.04
C GLY A 5 -2.41 -2.15 6.05
N PHE A 6 -2.18 -3.44 5.82
CA PHE A 6 -0.84 -4.01 5.74
C PHE A 6 -0.69 -4.93 4.54
N ILE A 7 0.42 -4.79 3.83
CA ILE A 7 0.95 -5.76 2.88
C ILE A 7 2.35 -6.13 3.34
N ALA A 8 2.57 -7.43 3.64
CA ALA A 8 3.82 -7.95 4.21
C ALA A 8 4.24 -7.24 5.52
N ASP A 9 3.45 -7.44 6.59
CA ASP A 9 3.66 -6.80 7.88
C ASP A 9 4.94 -7.28 8.60
N TYR A 10 5.16 -8.59 8.61
CA TYR A 10 6.26 -9.21 9.35
C TYR A 10 7.57 -9.30 8.55
N LEU A 11 8.69 -9.39 9.27
CA LEU A 11 10.02 -9.54 8.69
C LEU A 11 10.08 -10.75 7.75
N GLY A 12 10.55 -10.52 6.52
CA GLY A 12 10.70 -11.56 5.50
C GLY A 12 9.38 -12.07 4.90
N ALA A 13 8.23 -11.50 5.29
CA ALA A 13 6.96 -11.82 4.67
C ALA A 13 6.91 -11.31 3.22
N THR A 14 6.12 -11.97 2.38
CA THR A 14 5.81 -11.49 1.03
C THR A 14 4.30 -11.33 0.91
N GLY A 15 3.83 -10.23 0.34
CA GLY A 15 2.41 -9.97 0.16
C GLY A 15 2.14 -9.20 -1.11
N THR A 16 1.03 -9.54 -1.77
CA THR A 16 0.55 -8.83 -2.94
C THR A 16 -0.94 -8.52 -2.78
N VAL A 17 -1.34 -7.32 -3.18
CA VAL A 17 -2.75 -6.91 -3.23
C VAL A 17 -3.02 -6.29 -4.60
N THR A 18 -4.13 -6.70 -5.21
CA THR A 18 -4.63 -6.11 -6.46
C THR A 18 -6.02 -5.53 -6.21
N VAL A 19 -6.20 -4.26 -6.55
CA VAL A 19 -7.49 -3.56 -6.56
C VAL A 19 -7.84 -3.23 -8.01
N ASP A 20 -8.65 -4.09 -8.62
CA ASP A 20 -8.93 -4.06 -10.06
C ASP A 20 -10.41 -3.82 -10.36
N GLY A 21 -10.67 -3.00 -11.38
CA GLY A 21 -12.01 -2.77 -11.91
C GLY A 21 -12.74 -1.58 -11.27
N ALA A 22 -13.57 -0.92 -12.07
CA ALA A 22 -14.37 0.21 -11.62
C ALA A 22 -15.31 -0.20 -10.48
N GLY A 23 -15.29 0.57 -9.38
CA GLY A 23 -16.07 0.29 -8.18
C GLY A 23 -15.37 -0.61 -7.16
N SER A 24 -14.25 -1.26 -7.52
CA SER A 24 -13.39 -1.92 -6.54
C SER A 24 -12.64 -0.89 -5.72
N ALA A 25 -12.72 -1.02 -4.40
CA ALA A 25 -12.14 -0.06 -3.48
C ALA A 25 -11.47 -0.72 -2.28
N TRP A 26 -10.28 -0.22 -1.92
CA TRP A 26 -9.66 -0.51 -0.63
C TRP A 26 -9.49 0.77 0.19
N THR A 27 -10.39 0.95 1.15
CA THR A 27 -10.39 2.10 2.06
C THR A 27 -9.76 1.71 3.40
N ASN A 28 -8.66 2.37 3.75
CA ASN A 28 -8.09 2.36 5.09
C ASN A 28 -8.43 3.71 5.75
N THR A 29 -9.04 3.72 6.94
CA THR A 29 -9.36 4.96 7.66
C THR A 29 -8.18 5.52 8.45
N GLY A 30 -7.08 4.77 8.50
CA GLY A 30 -5.81 5.14 9.11
C GLY A 30 -4.67 4.90 8.13
N LYS A 31 -3.60 4.25 8.60
CA LYS A 31 -2.36 4.08 7.85
C LYS A 31 -2.43 2.91 6.87
N LEU A 32 -1.68 3.00 5.78
CA LEU A 32 -1.41 1.91 4.85
C LEU A 32 0.10 1.63 4.80
N TYR A 33 0.49 0.41 5.14
CA TYR A 33 1.87 -0.05 5.04
C TYR A 33 2.01 -1.07 3.90
N ILE A 34 2.98 -0.83 3.03
CA ILE A 34 3.29 -1.68 1.87
C ILE A 34 4.75 -2.08 1.98
N GLY A 35 5.00 -3.33 2.35
CA GLY A 35 6.31 -3.78 2.79
C GLY A 35 6.67 -3.13 4.12
N ASN A 36 5.94 -3.44 5.19
CA ASN A 36 6.27 -2.91 6.51
C ASN A 36 7.57 -3.53 7.04
N GLY A 37 7.58 -4.87 7.17
CA GLY A 37 8.74 -5.67 7.55
C GLY A 37 9.27 -6.56 6.43
N GLY A 38 8.48 -6.80 5.39
CA GLY A 38 8.81 -7.70 4.28
C GLY A 38 8.74 -7.04 2.90
N SER A 39 8.49 -7.85 1.86
CA SER A 39 8.28 -7.38 0.49
C SER A 39 6.79 -7.31 0.17
N GLY A 40 6.26 -6.10 0.04
CA GLY A 40 4.86 -5.84 -0.28
C GLY A 40 4.69 -5.22 -1.66
N ALA A 41 3.68 -5.67 -2.42
CA ALA A 41 3.29 -5.05 -3.68
C ALA A 41 1.80 -4.72 -3.69
N LEU A 42 1.46 -3.50 -4.13
CA LEU A 42 0.08 -3.06 -4.39
C LEU A 42 -0.06 -2.70 -5.87
N THR A 43 -1.03 -3.29 -6.55
CA THR A 43 -1.45 -2.88 -7.89
C THR A 43 -2.87 -2.35 -7.83
N VAL A 44 -3.11 -1.17 -8.40
CA VAL A 44 -4.44 -0.59 -8.57
C VAL A 44 -4.66 -0.36 -10.06
N SER A 45 -5.70 -0.97 -10.63
CA SER A 45 -5.89 -0.98 -12.08
C SER A 45 -7.36 -0.85 -12.51
N ASN A 46 -7.58 -0.52 -13.79
CA ASN A 46 -8.88 -0.58 -14.46
C ASN A 46 -10.02 0.18 -13.74
N GLY A 47 -9.73 1.38 -13.21
CA GLY A 47 -10.70 2.19 -12.48
C GLY A 47 -10.87 1.84 -10.99
N GLY A 48 -10.01 0.97 -10.44
CA GLY A 48 -9.94 0.70 -9.01
C GLY A 48 -9.51 1.93 -8.19
N ALA A 49 -9.80 1.89 -6.89
CA ALA A 49 -9.50 2.99 -5.97
C ALA A 49 -8.91 2.52 -4.64
N VAL A 50 -7.87 3.20 -4.17
CA VAL A 50 -7.34 3.04 -2.81
C VAL A 50 -7.43 4.37 -2.08
N THR A 51 -7.76 4.34 -0.79
CA THR A 51 -7.78 5.55 0.05
C THR A 51 -7.18 5.29 1.42
N ASP A 52 -6.37 6.22 1.93
CA ASP A 52 -5.83 6.18 3.29
C ASP A 52 -5.45 7.56 3.85
N HIS A 53 -5.13 7.60 5.15
CA HIS A 53 -4.63 8.81 5.79
C HIS A 53 -3.12 8.98 5.63
N ASN A 54 -2.35 7.94 5.91
CA ASN A 54 -0.88 7.96 5.81
C ASN A 54 -0.42 6.70 5.11
N ALA A 55 0.53 6.85 4.19
CA ALA A 55 1.08 5.72 3.46
C ALA A 55 2.57 5.58 3.71
N TYR A 56 3.02 4.33 3.88
CA TYR A 56 4.42 3.97 4.01
C TYR A 56 4.75 2.83 3.05
N ILE A 57 5.72 3.06 2.18
CA ILE A 57 6.22 2.09 1.21
C ILE A 57 7.67 1.76 1.59
N GLY A 58 7.94 0.51 1.96
CA GLY A 58 9.27 0.08 2.43
C GLY A 58 9.65 0.75 3.76
N TYR A 59 8.89 0.48 4.83
CA TYR A 59 9.02 1.20 6.10
C TYR A 59 10.24 0.78 6.94
N ALA A 60 10.46 -0.52 7.18
CA ALA A 60 11.57 -1.00 8.01
C ALA A 60 12.88 -1.19 7.22
N GLY A 61 14.02 -1.22 7.93
CA GLY A 61 15.42 -1.24 7.45
C GLY A 61 15.86 -2.30 6.43
N SER A 62 14.99 -3.21 6.02
CA SER A 62 15.25 -4.26 5.01
C SER A 62 13.97 -4.68 4.27
N SER A 63 12.91 -3.89 4.43
CA SER A 63 11.64 -4.11 3.76
C SER A 63 11.67 -3.52 2.35
N SER A 64 10.75 -3.96 1.50
CA SER A 64 10.58 -3.37 0.18
C SER A 64 9.11 -3.20 -0.14
N GLY A 65 8.76 -2.06 -0.69
CA GLY A 65 7.39 -1.74 -1.07
C GLY A 65 7.32 -1.32 -2.52
N THR A 66 6.40 -1.88 -3.29
CA THR A 66 6.12 -1.43 -4.65
C THR A 66 4.64 -1.10 -4.83
N VAL A 67 4.37 -0.02 -5.56
CA VAL A 67 3.01 0.42 -5.88
C VAL A 67 2.92 0.73 -7.37
N THR A 68 1.95 0.12 -8.03
CA THR A 68 1.62 0.36 -9.44
C THR A 68 0.19 0.89 -9.53
N ILE A 69 0.01 2.08 -10.13
CA ILE A 69 -1.29 2.71 -10.37
C ILE A 69 -1.44 2.90 -11.88
N ASP A 70 -2.38 2.19 -12.50
CA ASP A 70 -2.63 2.25 -13.95
C ASP A 70 -4.13 2.41 -14.27
N GLY A 71 -4.50 3.50 -14.94
CA GLY A 71 -5.91 3.80 -15.23
C GLY A 71 -6.81 3.85 -13.99
N SER A 72 -6.25 4.23 -12.84
CA SER A 72 -6.88 4.07 -11.51
C SER A 72 -6.52 5.23 -10.58
N SER A 73 -6.90 5.16 -9.30
CA SER A 73 -6.61 6.22 -8.33
C SER A 73 -6.15 5.70 -6.97
N TRP A 74 -5.24 6.45 -6.36
CA TRP A 74 -4.87 6.31 -4.97
C TRP A 74 -4.92 7.68 -4.29
N ASN A 75 -5.76 7.81 -3.25
CA ASN A 75 -5.92 9.03 -2.47
C ASN A 75 -5.37 8.84 -1.06
N ASN A 76 -4.14 9.32 -0.85
CA ASN A 76 -3.55 9.47 0.46
C ASN A 76 -3.72 10.93 0.91
N SER A 77 -4.36 11.13 2.07
CA SER A 77 -4.85 12.46 2.47
C SER A 77 -3.89 13.25 3.37
N THR A 78 -2.79 12.64 3.81
CA THR A 78 -1.72 13.37 4.52
C THR A 78 -0.36 13.11 3.85
N TYR A 79 0.61 12.52 4.55
CA TYR A 79 1.95 12.25 4.00
C TYR A 79 2.07 10.83 3.45
N LEU A 80 2.87 10.70 2.40
CA LEU A 80 3.30 9.45 1.79
C LEU A 80 4.81 9.38 1.93
N ASP A 81 5.29 8.37 2.64
CA ASP A 81 6.72 8.09 2.78
C ASP A 81 7.12 6.90 1.90
N VAL A 82 8.17 7.08 1.09
CA VAL A 82 8.71 6.05 0.21
C VAL A 82 10.17 5.81 0.57
N GLY A 83 10.50 4.57 0.94
CA GLY A 83 11.84 4.20 1.39
C GLY A 83 12.22 4.84 2.74
N TYR A 84 11.26 4.97 3.67
CA TYR A 84 11.49 5.58 4.99
C TYR A 84 12.64 4.90 5.75
N GLY A 85 12.72 3.56 5.64
CA GLY A 85 13.84 2.76 6.14
C GLY A 85 14.29 1.66 5.18
N GLY A 86 13.44 1.25 4.23
CA GLY A 86 13.73 0.24 3.22
C GLY A 86 13.94 0.81 1.82
N THR A 87 13.74 -0.02 0.80
CA THR A 87 13.88 0.32 -0.64
C THR A 87 12.59 0.15 -1.42
#